data_AF-A0A2G5BIS5-F1
#
_entry.id   AF-A0A2G5BIS5-F1
#
_cell.length_a   1.000
_cell.length_b   1.000
_cell.length_c   1.000
_cell.angle_alpha   90.00
_cell.angle_beta   90.00
_cell.angle_gamma   90.00
#
_symmetry.space_group_name_H-M   'P 1'
#
loop_
_entity.id
_entity.type
_entity.pdbx_description
1 polymer ?
#
loop_
_entity_poly.entity_id
_entity_poly.type
_entity_poly.pdbx_seq_one_letter_code
_entity_poly.pdbx_strand_id
1 'polypeptide(L)'
;MNSNQEWDSKLSEDIETDEDLEIDILDIDIFNQLLAMDDDDDYDEDNPQEDEDLHKFSRDIVSQYFDQARTTFADMEKALKAKDLSKLSSLGHFLKGSSATIGVKKVMECCKHIQFLGKLQNINGKDSMDEEQALKLITQELQAGKKEYVNARDFLGFFYECSFAPAKEDSDANEDSKHDVSQATGQTDFLSEKSDAPPKASPGISTDSTPKPS
;
A
#
# COMPACT_ATOMS: atom_id res chain seq x y z
N MET A 1 -4.31 -8.22 -23.58
CA MET A 1 -3.04 -7.55 -23.22
C MET A 1 -3.33 -6.54 -22.11
N ASN A 2 -2.80 -6.75 -20.91
CA ASN A 2 -3.11 -5.92 -19.74
C ASN A 2 -2.14 -4.73 -19.71
N SER A 3 -2.60 -3.56 -20.16
CA SER A 3 -1.80 -2.33 -20.34
C SER A 3 -1.24 -1.73 -19.02
N ASN A 4 -1.43 -2.37 -17.87
CA ASN A 4 -1.16 -1.79 -16.55
C ASN A 4 0.26 -2.10 -16.00
N GLN A 5 1.11 -2.81 -16.75
CA GLN A 5 2.38 -3.35 -16.25
C GLN A 5 3.63 -2.92 -17.04
N GLU A 6 3.50 -2.27 -18.19
CA GLU A 6 4.67 -1.91 -19.03
C GLU A 6 5.53 -0.79 -18.43
N TRP A 7 4.97 0.09 -17.61
CA TRP A 7 5.70 1.25 -17.08
C TRP A 7 6.85 0.87 -16.15
N ASP A 8 6.69 -0.23 -15.41
CA ASP A 8 7.69 -0.75 -14.48
C ASP A 8 8.92 -1.36 -15.21
N SER A 9 8.74 -1.77 -16.46
CA SER A 9 9.81 -2.35 -17.30
C SER A 9 10.44 -1.37 -18.28
N LYS A 10 9.81 -0.21 -18.54
CA LYS A 10 10.19 0.72 -19.61
C LYS A 10 10.89 2.00 -19.15
N LEU A 11 10.93 2.25 -17.84
CA LEU A 11 11.50 3.48 -17.25
C LEU A 11 13.02 3.38 -16.98
N SER A 12 13.66 2.26 -17.28
CA SER A 12 15.08 2.00 -16.98
C SER A 12 16.09 2.61 -17.99
N GLU A 13 15.64 3.33 -19.03
CA GLU A 13 16.53 3.81 -20.10
C GLU A 13 17.03 5.27 -19.95
N ASP A 14 16.48 6.08 -19.04
CA ASP A 14 16.85 7.50 -18.87
C ASP A 14 17.27 7.84 -17.42
N ILE A 15 18.23 7.10 -16.85
CA ILE A 15 18.85 7.46 -15.55
C ILE A 15 20.08 8.33 -15.83
N GLU A 16 19.91 9.65 -15.78
CA GLU A 16 21.03 10.57 -15.54
C GLU A 16 21.47 10.38 -14.08
N THR A 17 22.61 9.73 -13.89
CA THR A 17 23.22 9.51 -12.56
C THR A 17 23.81 10.83 -12.06
N ASP A 18 22.98 11.67 -11.45
CA ASP A 18 23.47 12.69 -10.52
C ASP A 18 23.76 11.99 -9.18
N GLU A 19 25.03 11.92 -8.78
CA GLU A 19 25.48 11.31 -7.51
C GLU A 19 24.79 11.91 -6.27
N ASP A 20 24.19 13.10 -6.40
CA ASP A 20 23.41 13.77 -5.35
C ASP A 20 21.95 13.25 -5.21
N LEU A 21 21.46 12.43 -6.15
CA LEU A 21 20.07 11.91 -6.14
C LEU A 21 19.89 10.62 -5.33
N GLU A 22 20.92 9.80 -5.17
CA GLU A 22 20.85 8.53 -4.43
C GLU A 22 20.63 8.71 -2.92
N ILE A 23 21.11 9.84 -2.37
CA ILE A 23 21.05 10.13 -0.93
C ILE A 23 19.60 10.44 -0.47
N ASP A 24 18.68 10.79 -1.38
CA ASP A 24 17.31 11.20 -1.04
C ASP A 24 16.22 10.19 -1.44
N ILE A 25 16.59 8.98 -1.87
CA ILE A 25 15.60 7.94 -2.19
C ILE A 25 15.00 7.35 -0.91
N LEU A 26 15.85 7.12 0.09
CA LEU A 26 15.48 6.45 1.35
C LEU A 26 15.65 7.34 2.59
N ASP A 27 14.77 7.13 3.55
CA ASP A 27 14.99 7.48 4.93
C ASP A 27 15.86 6.39 5.57
N ILE A 28 17.16 6.67 5.63
CA ILE A 28 18.15 5.72 6.15
C ILE A 28 17.90 5.38 7.62
N ASP A 29 17.34 6.30 8.42
CA ASP A 29 17.05 6.00 9.82
C ASP A 29 15.89 5.01 9.95
N ILE A 30 14.85 5.15 9.12
CA ILE A 30 13.74 4.18 9.06
C ILE A 30 14.22 2.85 8.47
N PHE A 31 15.00 2.90 7.39
CA PHE A 31 15.49 1.69 6.74
C PHE A 31 16.44 0.91 7.65
N ASN A 32 17.33 1.57 8.39
CA ASN A 32 18.18 0.92 9.38
C ASN A 32 17.38 0.28 10.52
N GLN A 33 16.25 0.86 10.92
CA GLN A 33 15.35 0.22 11.89
C GLN A 33 14.74 -1.07 11.34
N LEU A 34 14.41 -1.10 10.04
CA LEU A 34 13.95 -2.31 9.38
C LEU A 34 15.06 -3.37 9.29
N LEU A 35 16.30 -2.98 8.96
CA LEU A 35 17.45 -3.88 8.94
C LEU A 35 17.79 -4.44 10.32
N ALA A 36 17.65 -3.64 11.38
CA ALA A 36 17.86 -4.10 12.74
C ALA A 36 16.86 -5.18 13.19
N MET A 37 15.81 -5.45 12.42
CA MET A 37 14.89 -6.57 12.65
C MET A 37 15.35 -7.88 11.99
N ASP A 38 16.41 -7.86 11.18
CA ASP A 38 17.04 -9.06 10.62
C ASP A 38 17.99 -9.75 11.63
N ASP A 39 18.50 -9.02 12.63
CA ASP A 39 19.61 -9.42 13.52
C ASP A 39 19.23 -10.43 14.65
N ASP A 40 18.08 -11.10 14.56
CA ASP A 40 17.62 -12.05 15.57
C ASP A 40 17.86 -13.51 15.12
N ASP A 41 19.03 -14.06 15.49
CA ASP A 41 19.24 -15.48 15.85
C ASP A 41 19.65 -16.57 14.79
N ASP A 42 19.95 -16.26 13.52
CA ASP A 42 20.32 -17.30 12.52
C ASP A 42 21.85 -17.51 12.32
N TYR A 43 22.71 -16.88 13.13
CA TYR A 43 24.17 -17.12 13.05
C TYR A 43 24.56 -18.46 13.69
N ASP A 44 24.53 -19.53 12.92
CA ASP A 44 25.08 -20.83 13.33
C ASP A 44 26.62 -20.82 13.24
N GLU A 45 27.29 -20.67 14.39
CA GLU A 45 28.76 -20.71 14.51
C GLU A 45 29.36 -22.01 13.94
N ASP A 46 28.59 -23.11 13.92
CA ASP A 46 29.01 -24.39 13.37
C ASP A 46 28.73 -24.52 11.86
N ASN A 47 27.94 -23.61 11.27
CA ASN A 47 27.66 -23.55 9.83
C ASN A 47 27.73 -22.11 9.25
N PRO A 48 28.93 -21.51 9.16
CA PRO A 48 29.13 -20.15 8.63
C PRO A 48 28.79 -19.97 7.13
N GLN A 49 28.26 -21.01 6.47
CA GLN A 49 27.79 -20.95 5.09
C GLN A 49 26.29 -20.59 5.00
N GLU A 50 25.55 -20.60 6.11
CA GLU A 50 24.12 -20.21 6.19
C GLU A 50 23.90 -18.68 6.32
N ASP A 51 24.96 -17.87 6.24
CA ASP A 51 24.92 -16.40 6.18
C ASP A 51 24.23 -15.84 4.91
N GLU A 52 23.72 -16.67 3.99
CA GLU A 52 22.94 -16.22 2.82
C GLU A 52 21.59 -15.55 3.19
N ASP A 53 21.14 -15.69 4.44
CA ASP A 53 19.85 -15.17 4.91
C ASP A 53 19.94 -13.90 5.77
N LEU A 54 21.12 -13.27 5.89
CA LEU A 54 21.41 -12.08 6.73
C LEU A 54 20.48 -10.87 6.53
N HIS A 55 19.66 -10.85 5.48
CA HIS A 55 18.66 -9.81 5.23
C HIS A 55 17.31 -10.34 4.75
N LYS A 56 17.00 -11.61 5.03
CA LYS A 56 15.83 -12.26 4.46
C LYS A 56 14.52 -11.57 4.88
N PHE A 57 14.38 -11.19 6.15
CA PHE A 57 13.15 -10.60 6.65
C PHE A 57 12.89 -9.22 6.03
N SER A 58 13.89 -8.31 6.07
CA SER A 58 13.77 -6.99 5.49
C SER A 58 13.57 -7.04 3.97
N ARG A 59 14.26 -7.95 3.26
CA ARG A 59 14.06 -8.21 1.83
C ARG A 59 12.63 -8.65 1.52
N ASP A 60 12.07 -9.57 2.31
CA ASP A 60 10.70 -10.07 2.10
C ASP A 60 9.66 -8.96 2.32
N ILE A 61 9.89 -8.07 3.30
CA ILE A 61 9.04 -6.88 3.55
C ILE A 61 9.13 -5.88 2.38
N VAL A 62 10.34 -5.61 1.89
CA VAL A 62 10.58 -4.73 0.74
C VAL A 62 9.94 -5.29 -0.54
N SER A 63 10.03 -6.60 -0.78
CA SER A 63 9.37 -7.26 -1.91
C SER A 63 7.84 -7.08 -1.85
N GLN A 64 7.23 -7.33 -0.70
CA GLN A 64 5.79 -7.16 -0.51
C GLN A 64 5.36 -5.71 -0.72
N TYR A 65 6.17 -4.74 -0.27
CA TYR A 65 5.93 -3.33 -0.54
C TYR A 65 5.87 -3.05 -2.04
N PHE A 66 6.86 -3.51 -2.81
CA PHE A 66 6.92 -3.22 -4.25
C PHE A 66 5.74 -3.83 -5.02
N ASP A 67 5.27 -5.02 -4.65
CA ASP A 67 4.07 -5.62 -5.25
C ASP A 67 2.79 -4.86 -4.90
N GLN A 68 2.65 -4.45 -3.63
CA GLN A 68 1.51 -3.65 -3.17
C GLN A 68 1.48 -2.28 -3.86
N ALA A 69 2.63 -1.61 -3.95
CA ALA A 69 2.79 -0.31 -4.57
C ALA A 69 2.48 -0.38 -6.07
N ARG A 70 2.98 -1.38 -6.79
CA ARG A 70 2.65 -1.63 -8.21
C ARG A 70 1.14 -1.76 -8.42
N THR A 71 0.49 -2.58 -7.62
CA THR A 71 -0.96 -2.79 -7.70
C THR A 71 -1.73 -1.50 -7.40
N THR A 72 -1.28 -0.76 -6.39
CA THR A 72 -1.91 0.50 -5.98
C THR A 72 -1.79 1.58 -7.05
N PHE A 73 -0.64 1.71 -7.71
CA PHE A 73 -0.47 2.64 -8.83
C PHE A 73 -1.38 2.29 -10.02
N ALA A 74 -1.54 1.01 -10.33
CA ALA A 74 -2.48 0.58 -11.37
C ALA A 74 -3.93 0.94 -11.01
N ASP A 75 -4.32 0.82 -9.73
CA ASP A 75 -5.64 1.22 -9.27
C ASP A 75 -5.83 2.75 -9.24
N MET A 76 -4.77 3.51 -8.96
CA MET A 76 -4.78 4.97 -9.09
C MET A 76 -5.03 5.39 -10.54
N GLU A 77 -4.41 4.75 -11.53
CA GLU A 77 -4.66 5.04 -12.94
C GLU A 77 -6.11 4.76 -13.35
N LYS A 78 -6.71 3.67 -12.85
CA LYS A 78 -8.12 3.36 -13.08
C LYS A 78 -9.03 4.42 -12.45
N ALA A 79 -8.75 4.80 -11.20
CA ALA A 79 -9.51 5.83 -10.50
C ALA A 79 -9.37 7.19 -11.19
N LEU A 80 -8.19 7.53 -11.72
CA LEU A 80 -7.93 8.74 -12.49
C LEU A 80 -8.74 8.78 -13.79
N LYS A 81 -8.80 7.67 -14.53
CA LYS A 81 -9.66 7.55 -15.73
C LYS A 81 -11.14 7.70 -15.39
N ALA A 82 -11.55 7.19 -14.23
CA ALA A 82 -12.91 7.33 -13.72
C ALA A 82 -13.19 8.70 -13.06
N LYS A 83 -12.16 9.55 -12.90
CA LYS A 83 -12.21 10.82 -12.16
C LYS A 83 -12.69 10.67 -10.70
N ASP A 84 -12.41 9.52 -10.08
CA ASP A 84 -12.82 9.24 -8.71
C ASP A 84 -11.80 9.81 -7.70
N LEU A 85 -11.97 11.08 -7.36
CA LEU A 85 -11.12 11.81 -6.41
C LEU A 85 -11.12 11.19 -5.00
N SER A 86 -12.26 10.65 -4.56
CA SER A 86 -12.36 10.00 -3.25
C SER A 86 -11.49 8.75 -3.20
N LYS A 87 -11.59 7.90 -4.23
CA LYS A 87 -10.76 6.70 -4.37
C LYS A 87 -9.28 7.05 -4.50
N LEU A 88 -8.94 8.07 -5.29
CA LEU A 88 -7.56 8.58 -5.41
C LEU A 88 -7.01 9.00 -4.04
N SER A 89 -7.80 9.72 -3.24
CA SER A 89 -7.40 10.13 -1.90
C SER A 89 -7.14 8.93 -0.97
N SER A 90 -8.02 7.93 -1.00
CA SER A 90 -7.88 6.71 -0.20
C SER A 90 -6.66 5.87 -0.62
N LEU A 91 -6.42 5.72 -1.93
CA LEU A 91 -5.24 5.01 -2.44
C LEU A 91 -3.95 5.74 -2.09
N GLY A 92 -3.93 7.07 -2.20
CA GLY A 92 -2.79 7.89 -1.78
C GLY A 92 -2.50 7.75 -0.28
N HIS A 93 -3.54 7.75 0.55
CA HIS A 93 -3.38 7.51 1.99
C HIS A 93 -2.77 6.15 2.30
N PHE A 94 -3.26 5.10 1.64
CA PHE A 94 -2.80 3.73 1.81
C PHE A 94 -1.33 3.58 1.42
N LEU A 95 -0.96 3.97 0.21
CA LEU A 95 0.41 3.80 -0.29
C LEU A 95 1.41 4.71 0.43
N LYS A 96 0.97 5.88 0.91
CA LYS A 96 1.77 6.73 1.80
C LYS A 96 2.17 5.98 3.08
N GLY A 97 1.22 5.32 3.73
CA GLY A 97 1.48 4.55 4.95
C GLY A 97 2.48 3.43 4.72
N SER A 98 2.28 2.66 3.65
CA SER A 98 3.17 1.57 3.27
C SER A 98 4.58 2.05 2.93
N SER A 99 4.71 3.15 2.17
CA SER A 99 6.02 3.73 1.81
C SER A 99 6.78 4.28 3.00
N ALA A 100 6.06 4.82 4.00
CA ALA A 100 6.66 5.32 5.23
C ALA A 100 7.26 4.21 6.11
N THR A 101 6.75 2.97 6.03
CA THR A 101 7.30 1.83 6.78
C THR A 101 8.66 1.39 6.24
N ILE A 102 8.87 1.49 4.92
CA ILE A 102 10.14 1.12 4.28
C ILE A 102 11.14 2.30 4.29
N GLY A 103 10.62 3.53 4.35
CA GLY A 103 11.44 4.74 4.24
C GLY A 103 11.57 5.27 2.81
N VAL A 104 10.72 4.85 1.86
CA VAL A 104 10.76 5.34 0.47
C VAL A 104 10.15 6.75 0.39
N LYS A 105 10.98 7.76 0.63
CA LYS A 105 10.59 9.15 0.89
C LYS A 105 9.77 9.76 -0.24
N LYS A 106 10.30 9.75 -1.46
CA LYS A 106 9.69 10.46 -2.59
C LYS A 106 8.37 9.84 -3.02
N VAL A 107 8.24 8.50 -2.97
CA VAL A 107 6.95 7.83 -3.20
C VAL A 107 5.94 8.20 -2.12
N MET A 108 6.35 8.22 -0.85
CA MET A 108 5.50 8.67 0.25
C MET A 108 5.01 10.11 0.02
N GLU A 109 5.88 11.02 -0.42
CA GLU A 109 5.54 12.43 -0.69
C GLU A 109 4.53 12.57 -1.84
N CYS A 110 4.77 11.92 -2.98
CA CYS A 110 3.81 11.89 -4.09
C CYS A 110 2.44 11.35 -3.63
N CYS A 111 2.43 10.28 -2.84
CA CYS A 111 1.19 9.70 -2.30
C CYS A 111 0.47 10.63 -1.33
N LYS A 112 1.21 11.41 -0.53
CA LYS A 112 0.66 12.47 0.31
C LYS A 112 0.03 13.58 -0.54
N HIS A 113 0.67 13.99 -1.64
CA HIS A 113 0.10 14.99 -2.55
C HIS A 113 -1.19 14.48 -3.20
N ILE A 114 -1.19 13.25 -3.74
CA ILE A 114 -2.39 12.61 -4.29
C ILE A 114 -3.51 12.54 -3.25
N GLN A 115 -3.17 12.23 -1.99
CA GLN A 115 -4.13 12.21 -0.89
C GLN A 115 -4.85 13.56 -0.73
N PHE A 116 -4.11 14.68 -0.69
CA PHE A 116 -4.67 16.02 -0.51
C PHE A 116 -5.41 16.51 -1.76
N LEU A 117 -4.85 16.31 -2.94
CA LEU A 117 -5.47 16.69 -4.21
C LEU A 117 -6.81 15.94 -4.42
N GLY A 118 -6.89 14.67 -4.03
CA GLY A 118 -8.15 13.91 -4.04
C GLY A 118 -9.22 14.45 -3.08
N LYS A 119 -8.87 15.33 -2.15
CA LYS A 119 -9.81 16.07 -1.28
C LYS A 119 -10.10 17.48 -1.80
N LEU A 120 -9.65 17.81 -3.01
CA LEU A 120 -9.66 19.17 -3.57
C LEU A 120 -8.95 20.18 -2.66
N GLN A 121 -7.90 19.73 -1.99
CA GLN A 121 -7.07 20.56 -1.12
C GLN A 121 -5.69 20.74 -1.75
N ASN A 122 -5.14 21.94 -1.62
CA ASN A 122 -3.72 22.14 -1.91
C ASN A 122 -2.82 21.37 -0.92
N ILE A 123 -1.53 21.28 -1.23
CA ILE A 123 -0.53 20.61 -0.36
C ILE A 123 -0.47 21.17 1.07
N ASN A 124 -0.95 22.41 1.26
CA ASN A 124 -1.01 23.10 2.56
C ASN A 124 -2.34 22.90 3.29
N GLY A 125 -3.31 22.17 2.70
CA GLY A 125 -4.61 21.85 3.27
C GLY A 125 -5.55 23.04 3.49
N LYS A 126 -5.25 24.21 2.90
CA LYS A 126 -5.93 25.48 3.22
C LYS A 126 -6.82 26.02 2.12
N ASP A 127 -6.48 25.79 0.85
CA ASP A 127 -7.22 26.35 -0.27
C ASP A 127 -7.95 25.25 -1.04
N SER A 128 -9.23 25.49 -1.33
CA SER A 128 -10.03 24.63 -2.20
C SER A 128 -9.54 24.75 -3.64
N MET A 129 -9.38 23.62 -4.31
CA MET A 129 -8.95 23.53 -5.70
C MET A 129 -10.10 23.08 -6.61
N ASP A 130 -10.05 23.50 -7.87
CA ASP A 130 -10.96 22.99 -8.89
C ASP A 130 -10.66 21.53 -9.25
N GLU A 131 -11.69 20.76 -9.59
CA GLU A 131 -11.57 19.33 -9.90
C GLU A 131 -10.67 19.07 -11.12
N GLU A 132 -10.76 19.88 -12.18
CA GLU A 132 -9.94 19.70 -13.37
C GLU A 132 -8.46 19.95 -13.05
N GLN A 133 -8.19 20.97 -12.23
CA GLN A 133 -6.84 21.27 -11.75
C GLN A 133 -6.29 20.14 -10.87
N ALA A 134 -7.10 19.62 -9.95
CA ALA A 134 -6.71 18.52 -9.07
C ALA A 134 -6.37 17.26 -9.88
N LEU A 135 -7.20 16.87 -10.85
CA LEU A 135 -6.94 15.71 -11.71
C LEU A 135 -5.65 15.87 -12.53
N LYS A 136 -5.38 17.07 -13.04
CA LYS A 136 -4.14 17.36 -13.76
C LYS A 136 -2.91 17.19 -12.86
N LEU A 137 -2.95 17.75 -11.65
CA LEU A 137 -1.85 17.62 -10.69
C LEU A 137 -1.68 16.17 -10.22
N ILE A 138 -2.76 15.45 -9.95
CA ILE A 138 -2.71 14.02 -9.59
C ILE A 138 -2.06 13.22 -10.71
N THR A 139 -2.32 13.54 -11.98
CA THR A 139 -1.67 12.88 -13.12
C THR A 139 -0.15 13.07 -13.07
N GLN A 140 0.31 14.28 -12.77
CA GLN A 140 1.74 14.60 -12.68
C GLN A 140 2.39 13.89 -11.47
N GLU A 141 1.74 13.94 -10.31
CA GLU A 141 2.21 13.27 -9.09
C GLU A 141 2.24 11.75 -9.25
N LEU A 142 1.29 11.17 -9.98
CA LEU A 142 1.26 9.74 -10.29
C LEU A 142 2.43 9.34 -11.19
N GLN A 143 2.77 10.16 -12.19
CA GLN A 143 3.94 9.92 -13.05
C GLN A 143 5.25 10.06 -12.26
N ALA A 144 5.37 11.08 -11.42
CA ALA A 144 6.51 11.28 -10.54
C ALA A 144 6.67 10.09 -9.57
N GLY A 145 5.60 9.71 -8.87
CA GLY A 145 5.61 8.58 -7.94
C GLY A 145 6.01 7.25 -8.59
N LYS A 146 5.60 7.02 -9.85
CA LYS A 146 6.04 5.85 -10.63
C LYS A 146 7.53 5.88 -10.97
N LYS A 147 8.08 7.05 -11.31
CA LYS A 147 9.53 7.19 -11.52
C LYS A 147 10.31 6.90 -10.24
N GLU A 148 9.87 7.48 -9.12
CA GLU A 148 10.53 7.30 -7.83
C GLU A 148 10.39 5.87 -7.29
N TYR A 149 9.30 5.19 -7.61
CA TYR A 149 9.15 3.76 -7.36
C TYR A 149 10.24 2.95 -8.07
N VAL A 150 10.50 3.22 -9.35
CA VAL A 150 11.54 2.51 -10.12
C VAL A 150 12.92 2.81 -9.55
N ASN A 151 13.23 4.07 -9.25
CA ASN A 151 14.48 4.46 -8.61
C ASN A 151 14.70 3.71 -7.28
N ALA A 152 13.68 3.67 -6.42
CA ALA A 152 13.75 2.98 -5.14
C ALA A 152 13.91 1.46 -5.30
N ARG A 153 13.20 0.88 -6.27
CA ARG A 153 13.27 -0.55 -6.60
C ARG A 153 14.66 -0.94 -7.07
N ASP A 154 15.25 -0.14 -7.95
CA ASP A 154 16.57 -0.43 -8.51
C ASP A 154 17.67 -0.23 -7.46
N PHE A 155 17.57 0.83 -6.64
CA PHE A 155 18.48 1.06 -5.51
C PHE A 155 18.42 -0.08 -4.48
N LEU A 156 17.22 -0.47 -4.05
CA LEU A 156 17.07 -1.58 -3.09
C LEU A 156 17.42 -2.93 -3.71
N GLY A 157 17.17 -3.12 -5.01
CA GLY A 157 17.61 -4.32 -5.73
C GLY A 157 19.12 -4.45 -5.76
N PHE A 158 19.84 -3.35 -5.95
CA PHE A 158 21.29 -3.32 -5.81
C PHE A 158 21.75 -3.62 -4.39
N PHE A 159 21.09 -3.04 -3.37
CA PHE A 159 21.41 -3.27 -1.96
C PHE A 159 21.24 -4.73 -1.52
N TYR A 160 20.14 -5.38 -1.92
CA TYR A 160 19.85 -6.79 -1.56
C TYR A 160 20.40 -7.82 -2.57
N GLU A 161 21.16 -7.37 -3.57
CA GLU A 161 21.65 -8.20 -4.68
C GLU A 161 20.54 -9.04 -5.35
N CYS A 162 19.32 -8.48 -5.45
CA CYS A 162 18.14 -9.19 -5.95
C CYS A 162 17.29 -8.32 -6.90
N SER A 163 16.32 -8.95 -7.58
CA SER A 163 15.38 -8.21 -8.43
C SER A 163 14.00 -8.16 -7.79
N PHE A 164 13.50 -6.95 -7.55
CA PHE A 164 12.11 -6.70 -7.19
C PHE A 164 11.21 -6.43 -8.40
N ALA A 165 11.72 -6.68 -9.61
CA ALA A 165 10.94 -6.60 -10.83
C ALA A 165 9.81 -7.65 -10.80
N PRO A 166 8.65 -7.39 -11.43
CA PRO A 166 7.61 -8.40 -11.53
C PRO A 166 8.18 -9.63 -12.25
N ALA A 167 7.96 -10.80 -11.68
CA ALA A 167 8.21 -12.05 -12.40
C ALA A 167 7.49 -11.96 -13.75
N LYS A 168 8.24 -12.10 -14.85
CA LYS A 168 7.63 -12.30 -16.16
C LYS A 168 6.86 -13.61 -16.03
N GLU A 169 5.54 -13.58 -16.18
CA GLU A 169 4.77 -14.81 -16.29
C GLU A 169 5.34 -15.58 -17.47
N ASP A 170 6.12 -16.62 -17.18
CA ASP A 170 6.57 -17.58 -18.16
C ASP A 170 5.33 -18.28 -18.72
N SER A 171 4.96 -17.90 -19.94
CA SER A 171 4.13 -18.74 -20.79
C SER A 171 4.95 -19.97 -21.17
N ASP A 172 4.86 -21.03 -20.36
CA ASP A 172 4.82 -22.46 -20.75
C ASP A 172 5.39 -23.37 -19.66
N ALA A 173 4.51 -24.02 -18.90
CA ALA A 173 4.70 -25.40 -18.43
C ALA A 173 3.35 -26.02 -18.07
N ASN A 174 2.72 -26.64 -19.07
CA ASN A 174 1.71 -27.67 -18.86
C ASN A 174 2.44 -28.98 -18.56
N GLU A 175 2.35 -29.48 -17.32
CA GLU A 175 2.41 -30.92 -17.08
C GLU A 175 1.50 -31.31 -15.91
N ASP A 176 0.27 -31.63 -16.30
CA ASP A 176 -0.59 -32.69 -15.79
C ASP A 176 0.04 -33.61 -14.71
N SER A 177 -0.40 -33.46 -13.46
CA SER A 177 -0.42 -34.56 -12.50
C SER A 177 -1.62 -34.42 -11.58
N LYS A 178 -2.69 -35.13 -11.96
CA LYS A 178 -3.81 -35.47 -11.09
C LYS A 178 -3.31 -36.22 -9.86
N HIS A 179 -3.57 -35.67 -8.68
CA HIS A 179 -3.89 -36.49 -7.52
C HIS A 179 -5.18 -35.98 -6.85
N ASP A 180 -6.15 -36.88 -6.88
CA ASP A 180 -7.42 -36.87 -6.15
C ASP A 180 -7.14 -36.98 -4.65
N VAL A 181 -7.63 -36.02 -3.85
CA VAL A 181 -8.17 -36.32 -2.53
C VAL A 181 -9.40 -35.44 -2.29
N SER A 182 -10.54 -36.11 -2.34
CA SER A 182 -11.85 -35.61 -1.94
C SER A 182 -11.97 -35.40 -0.41
N GLN A 183 -12.78 -34.39 -0.04
CA GLN A 183 -13.54 -34.24 1.21
C GLN A 183 -12.80 -33.92 2.53
N ALA A 184 -13.03 -32.72 3.06
CA ALA A 184 -13.70 -32.53 4.36
C ALA A 184 -14.03 -31.03 4.59
N THR A 185 -15.33 -30.74 4.63
CA THR A 185 -15.92 -29.51 5.15
C THR A 185 -16.07 -29.60 6.68
N GLY A 186 -15.60 -28.61 7.42
CA GLY A 186 -15.95 -28.33 8.82
C GLY A 186 -15.31 -26.99 9.18
N GLN A 187 -16.02 -25.88 9.38
CA GLN A 187 -17.11 -25.56 10.32
C GLN A 187 -16.72 -25.81 11.77
N THR A 188 -16.26 -24.75 12.44
CA THR A 188 -16.34 -24.59 13.89
C THR A 188 -17.09 -23.30 14.19
N ASP A 189 -18.40 -23.45 14.34
CA ASP A 189 -19.27 -22.53 15.06
C ASP A 189 -18.90 -22.55 16.55
N PHE A 190 -18.71 -21.38 17.16
CA PHE A 190 -18.68 -21.22 18.61
C PHE A 190 -19.82 -20.30 19.05
N LEU A 191 -20.90 -20.97 19.49
CA LEU A 191 -22.03 -20.56 20.34
C LEU A 191 -22.66 -19.16 20.15
N SER A 192 -23.85 -19.17 19.55
CA SER A 192 -24.96 -18.25 19.85
C SER A 192 -26.00 -18.99 20.70
N GLU A 193 -26.31 -18.45 21.89
CA GLU A 193 -27.53 -18.79 22.64
C GLU A 193 -28.50 -17.60 22.55
N LYS A 194 -29.68 -17.90 22.00
CA LYS A 194 -30.90 -17.05 21.87
C LYS A 194 -31.61 -17.02 23.24
N SER A 195 -32.62 -16.24 23.61
CA SER A 195 -33.55 -15.25 23.04
C SER A 195 -34.30 -14.65 24.25
N ASP A 196 -34.88 -13.46 24.13
CA ASP A 196 -36.35 -13.25 24.26
C ASP A 196 -36.73 -11.79 24.59
N ALA A 197 -37.69 -11.30 23.82
CA ALA A 197 -38.50 -10.10 24.02
C ALA A 197 -39.84 -10.35 23.32
N PRO A 198 -40.93 -9.58 23.55
CA PRO A 198 -41.36 -8.76 24.69
C PRO A 198 -42.81 -9.16 25.13
N PRO A 199 -43.58 -8.31 25.84
CA PRO A 199 -44.72 -7.69 25.13
C PRO A 199 -45.09 -6.25 25.55
N LYS A 200 -45.85 -5.58 24.67
CA LYS A 200 -46.43 -4.23 24.78
C LYS A 200 -47.72 -4.19 25.63
N ALA A 201 -47.97 -3.07 26.31
CA ALA A 201 -49.32 -2.48 26.47
C ALA A 201 -49.24 -0.98 26.91
N SER A 202 -50.03 -0.12 26.26
CA SER A 202 -50.42 1.25 26.68
C SER A 202 -51.83 1.18 27.36
N PRO A 203 -52.60 2.26 27.65
CA PRO A 203 -52.35 3.71 27.79
C PRO A 203 -52.99 4.35 29.08
N GLY A 204 -52.80 5.67 29.32
CA GLY A 204 -53.86 6.51 29.92
C GLY A 204 -53.52 7.54 31.01
N ILE A 205 -53.95 8.79 30.73
CA ILE A 205 -54.54 9.82 31.64
C ILE A 205 -53.54 10.58 32.55
N SER A 206 -53.18 11.84 32.27
CA SER A 206 -53.91 13.14 32.34
C SER A 206 -53.82 13.84 33.70
N THR A 207 -53.87 15.18 33.63
CA THR A 207 -53.95 16.21 34.69
C THR A 207 -52.59 16.62 35.27
N ASP A 208 -52.28 17.88 35.58
CA ASP A 208 -52.92 19.19 35.36
C ASP A 208 -51.98 20.27 35.97
N SER A 209 -52.17 21.53 35.56
CA SER A 209 -51.81 22.75 36.29
C SER A 209 -50.35 23.22 36.44
N THR A 210 -49.97 24.08 35.49
CA THR A 210 -49.41 25.47 35.59
C THR A 210 -49.34 26.17 36.98
N PRO A 211 -48.79 27.42 37.13
CA PRO A 211 -47.48 27.96 36.70
C PRO A 211 -46.83 28.98 37.72
N LYS A 212 -45.58 29.42 37.43
CA LYS A 212 -44.99 30.78 37.67
C LYS A 212 -44.79 31.28 39.14
N PRO A 213 -44.27 32.53 39.36
CA PRO A 213 -43.03 33.23 38.93
C PRO A 213 -42.11 33.50 40.16
N SER A 214 -40.86 33.97 40.02
CA SER A 214 -40.47 35.37 39.78
C SER A 214 -38.95 35.48 39.64
#